data_AF-A0A3D8TSC3-F1
#
_entry.id   AF-A0A3D8TSC3-F1
#
_cell.length_a   1.000
_cell.length_b   1.000
_cell.length_c   1.000
_cell.angle_alpha   90.00
_cell.angle_beta   90.00
_cell.angle_gamma   90.00
#
_symmetry.space_group_name_H-M   'P 1'
#
loop_
_entity.id
_entity.type
_entity.pdbx_description
1 polymer ?
#
loop_
_entity_poly.entity_id
_entity_poly.type
_entity_poly.pdbx_seq_one_letter_code
_entity_poly.pdbx_strand_id
1 'polypeptide(L)' 'TEDVAKALKESLEFIAYKATWDDVPATTEKSCGNYRDHSLFAAKEWAKQILEEGISSDPFERKVV' A
#
# COMPACT_ATOMS: atom_id res chain seq x y z
N THR A 1 -7.47 16.89 3.48
CA THR A 1 -7.52 15.45 3.13
C THR A 1 -6.77 15.15 1.84
N GLU A 2 -6.72 16.08 0.88
CA GLU A 2 -6.00 15.91 -0.38
C GLU A 2 -4.53 15.51 -0.21
N ASP A 3 -3.76 16.18 0.65
CA ASP A 3 -2.34 15.83 0.87
C ASP A 3 -2.16 14.41 1.43
N VAL A 4 -3.09 13.96 2.27
CA VAL A 4 -3.09 12.58 2.79
C VAL A 4 -3.40 11.59 1.67
N ALA A 5 -4.35 11.91 0.79
CA ALA A 5 -4.68 11.07 -0.35
C ALA A 5 -3.53 10.97 -1.35
N LYS A 6 -2.79 12.07 -1.59
CA LYS A 6 -1.57 12.06 -2.41
C LYS A 6 -0.46 11.22 -1.77
N ALA A 7 -0.20 11.41 -0.48
CA ALA A 7 0.80 10.60 0.24
C ALA A 7 0.46 9.10 0.25
N LEU A 8 -0.83 8.76 0.41
CA LEU A 8 -1.30 7.39 0.32
C LEU A 8 -1.10 6.81 -1.08
N LYS A 9 -1.43 7.56 -2.13
CA LYS A 9 -1.21 7.17 -3.52
C LYS A 9 0.26 6.87 -3.79
N GLU A 10 1.15 7.78 -3.43
CA GLU A 10 2.60 7.60 -3.60
C GLU A 10 3.12 6.36 -2.85
N SER A 11 2.61 6.12 -1.65
CA SER A 11 2.95 4.93 -0.85
C SER A 11 2.50 3.64 -1.53
N LEU A 12 1.28 3.62 -2.08
CA LEU A 12 0.74 2.47 -2.80
C LEU A 12 1.47 2.24 -4.14
N GLU A 13 1.86 3.29 -4.86
CA GLU A 13 2.69 3.19 -6.07
C GLU A 13 4.06 2.57 -5.76
N PHE A 14 4.67 2.93 -4.63
CA PHE A 14 5.89 2.28 -4.16
C PHE A 14 5.66 0.79 -3.90
N ILE A 15 4.63 0.43 -3.12
CA ILE A 15 4.31 -0.96 -2.81
C ILE A 15 4.08 -1.76 -4.10
N ALA A 16 3.23 -1.25 -5.00
CA ALA A 16 2.81 -1.92 -6.23
C ALA A 16 3.98 -2.24 -7.17
N TYR A 17 4.92 -1.31 -7.33
CA TYR A 17 5.89 -1.36 -8.43
C TYR A 17 7.35 -1.41 -8.02
N LYS A 18 7.71 -0.89 -6.84
CA LYS A 18 9.12 -0.72 -6.42
C LYS A 18 9.53 -1.62 -5.27
N ALA A 19 8.63 -1.86 -4.32
CA ALA A 19 8.96 -2.59 -3.10
C ALA A 19 9.52 -3.99 -3.39
N THR A 20 10.57 -4.34 -2.66
CA THR A 20 11.18 -5.68 -2.62
C THR A 20 10.93 -6.31 -1.25
N TRP A 21 11.32 -7.57 -1.06
CA TRP A 21 11.16 -8.22 0.24
C TRP A 21 12.01 -7.55 1.33
N ASP A 22 13.17 -7.00 0.97
CA ASP A 22 14.07 -6.30 1.89
C ASP A 22 13.46 -4.99 2.42
N ASP A 23 12.47 -4.43 1.70
CA ASP A 23 11.72 -3.25 2.13
C ASP A 23 10.59 -3.58 3.12
N VAL A 24 10.30 -4.86 3.36
CA VAL A 24 9.26 -5.28 4.32
C VAL A 24 9.89 -5.39 5.72
N PRO A 25 9.63 -4.43 6.63
CA PRO A 25 10.23 -4.48 7.94
C PRO A 25 9.64 -5.64 8.76
N ALA A 26 10.44 -6.12 9.71
CA ALA A 26 10.00 -6.99 10.78
C ALA A 26 9.45 -8.37 10.37
N THR A 27 9.90 -8.97 9.27
CA THR A 27 9.43 -10.29 8.77
C THR A 27 10.03 -11.52 9.48
N THR A 28 10.52 -11.37 10.72
CA THR A 28 11.15 -12.47 11.50
C THR A 28 10.40 -12.76 12.80
N GLU A 29 10.63 -13.96 13.36
CA GLU A 29 10.02 -14.41 14.62
C GLU A 29 10.25 -13.46 15.81
N LYS A 30 11.40 -12.76 15.83
CA LYS A 30 11.76 -11.85 16.94
C LYS A 30 11.13 -10.47 16.80
N SER A 31 10.67 -10.12 15.60
CA SER A 31 10.21 -8.77 15.26
C SER A 31 8.72 -8.71 14.92
N CYS A 32 8.08 -9.83 14.60
CA CYS A 32 6.64 -9.92 14.32
C CYS A 32 6.03 -11.18 14.95
N GLY A 33 4.95 -11.00 15.72
CA GLY A 33 4.23 -12.08 16.40
C GLY A 33 3.54 -13.07 15.46
N ASN A 34 3.38 -12.73 14.18
CA ASN A 34 2.79 -13.59 13.14
C ASN A 34 3.64 -13.57 11.86
N TYR A 35 4.98 -13.63 11.99
CA TYR A 35 5.94 -13.43 10.89
C TYR A 35 5.76 -14.34 9.66
N ARG A 36 5.06 -15.47 9.80
CA ARG A 36 4.79 -16.40 8.69
C ARG A 36 3.67 -15.92 7.77
N ASP A 37 2.83 -15.01 8.22
CA ASP A 37 1.62 -14.56 7.53
C ASP A 37 1.85 -13.24 6.78
N HIS A 38 2.95 -13.17 6.03
CA HIS A 38 3.26 -12.04 5.16
C HIS A 38 3.26 -12.50 3.71
N SER A 39 2.75 -11.64 2.82
CA SER A 39 2.79 -11.86 1.37
C SER A 39 3.00 -10.54 0.64
N LEU A 40 4.24 -10.32 0.18
CA LEU A 40 4.54 -9.15 -0.65
C LEU A 40 3.84 -9.22 -2.01
N PHE A 41 3.64 -10.43 -2.56
CA PHE A 41 2.86 -10.61 -3.77
C PHE A 41 1.44 -10.09 -3.59
N ALA A 42 0.72 -10.55 -2.56
CA ALA A 42 -0.65 -10.10 -2.32
C ALA A 42 -0.71 -8.59 -2.04
N ALA A 43 0.23 -8.05 -1.27
CA ALA A 43 0.31 -6.61 -1.01
C ALA A 43 0.45 -5.80 -2.32
N LYS A 44 1.28 -6.28 -3.26
CA LYS A 44 1.44 -5.65 -4.58
C LYS A 44 0.15 -5.67 -5.40
N GLU A 45 -0.53 -6.80 -5.46
CA GLU A 45 -1.76 -6.93 -6.26
C GLU A 45 -2.88 -6.05 -5.69
N TRP A 46 -3.03 -5.99 -4.37
CA TRP A 46 -3.98 -5.08 -3.73
C TRP A 46 -3.66 -3.61 -3.99
N ALA A 47 -2.38 -3.22 -3.88
CA ALA A 47 -1.99 -1.84 -4.14
C ALA A 47 -2.29 -1.42 -5.59
N LYS A 48 -2.04 -2.30 -6.58
CA LYS A 48 -2.39 -2.05 -7.99
C LYS A 48 -3.89 -1.88 -8.17
N GLN A 49 -4.71 -2.74 -7.57
CA GLN A 49 -6.16 -2.64 -7.67
C GLN A 49 -6.68 -1.31 -7.12
N ILE A 50 -6.21 -0.89 -5.94
CA ILE A 50 -6.61 0.39 -5.33
C ILE A 50 -6.19 1.57 -6.23
N LEU A 51 -5.00 1.53 -6.83
CA LEU A 51 -4.54 2.58 -7.74
C LEU A 51 -5.37 2.64 -9.02
N GLU A 52 -5.80 1.48 -9.56
CA GLU A 52 -6.68 1.40 -10.73
C GLU A 52 -8.07 1.98 -10.44
N GLU A 53 -8.61 1.72 -9.25
CA GLU A 53 -9.88 2.29 -8.80
C GLU A 53 -9.77 3.80 -8.51
N GLY A 54 -8.58 4.29 -8.16
CA GLY A 54 -8.28 5.69 -7.89
C GLY A 54 -8.70 6.15 -6.50
N ILE A 55 -7.92 7.06 -5.92
CA ILE A 55 -8.10 7.49 -4.52
C ILE A 55 -8.79 8.86 -4.51
N SER A 56 -9.98 8.93 -3.92
CA SER A 56 -10.69 10.20 -3.77
C SER A 56 -10.19 10.97 -2.54
N SER A 57 -10.04 12.29 -2.66
CA SER A 57 -9.79 13.20 -1.54
C SER A 57 -11.06 13.56 -0.75
N ASP A 58 -12.23 13.11 -1.24
CA ASP A 58 -13.56 13.39 -0.72
C ASP A 58 -14.40 12.09 -0.65
N PRO A 59 -15.06 11.78 0.47
CA PRO A 59 -15.79 10.53 0.66
C PRO A 59 -17.17 10.49 -0.03
N PHE A 60 -17.72 11.63 -0.47
CA PHE A 60 -19.06 11.71 -1.06
C PHE A 60 -19.02 12.14 -2.53
N GLU A 61 -18.00 12.89 -2.94
CA GLU A 61 -17.75 13.30 -4.32
C GLU A 61 -16.47 12.66 -4.85
N ARG A 62 -16.48 12.12 -6.09
CA ARG A 62 -15.30 11.48 -6.66
C ARG A 62 -14.27 12.50 -7.15
N LYS A 63 -13.36 12.90 -6.26
CA LYS A 63 -12.24 13.84 -6.51
C LYS A 63 -10.91 13.08 -6.48
N VAL A 64 -10.64 12.36 -7.56
CA VAL A 64 -9.44 11.50 -7.69
C VAL A 64 -8.17 12.36 -7.67
N VAL A 65 -7.20 11.96 -6.86
CA VAL A 65 -5.84 12.54 -6.79
C VAL A 65 -4.79 11.60 -7.33
#